data_AF-A0A1S8BAN4-F1
#
_entry.id   AF-A0A1S8BAN4-F1
#
_cell.length_a   1.000
_cell.length_b   1.000
_cell.length_c   1.000
_cell.angle_alpha   90.00
_cell.angle_beta   90.00
_cell.angle_gamma   90.00
#
_symmetry.space_group_name_H-M   'P 1'
#
loop_
_entity.id
_entity.type
_entity.pdbx_description
1 polymer ?
#
loop_
_entity_poly.entity_id
_entity_poly.type
_entity_poly.pdbx_seq_one_letter_code
_entity_poly.pdbx_strand_id
1 'polypeptide(L)'
;MSDDWVSQHASLLETTDRPIILHANTSVNEFFSQLLGHGLRWDVLGIFFSAASRAALDTTSFPPLYTDEAQRWDLIKSLTYIGDCCLETCLAADRLDDLQLVLQYENCIVHSQVDGDQSYHSWRRVGDLSSSLFALGYHEKLDTNIPPFVAELRKAIFARIYAADKSLAIFLGRPPRIIKTYCKFQLPTNTPNLWDDDGSRPHSTTSNHDAHHEPAEPINYTADTRCAALFASLKEEILELYRNRSHEHHSEKAK
;
A
#
# COMPACT_ATOMS: atom_id res chain seq x y z
N MET A 1 -20.90 32.49 2.94
CA MET A 1 -19.71 31.76 2.40
C MET A 1 -18.92 31.02 3.49
N SER A 2 -19.07 31.33 4.78
CA SER A 2 -18.32 30.65 5.86
C SER A 2 -18.98 29.36 6.40
N ASP A 3 -20.28 29.13 6.22
CA ASP A 3 -20.95 27.96 6.81
C ASP A 3 -20.84 26.68 5.97
N ASP A 4 -20.60 26.83 4.66
CA ASP A 4 -20.61 25.72 3.70
C ASP A 4 -19.40 24.79 3.89
N TRP A 5 -18.20 25.36 4.10
CA TRP A 5 -16.99 24.55 4.30
C TRP A 5 -16.98 23.82 5.64
N VAL A 6 -17.56 24.42 6.70
CA VAL A 6 -17.70 23.76 8.02
C VAL A 6 -18.64 22.57 7.91
N SER A 7 -19.76 22.73 7.20
CA SER A 7 -20.70 21.64 6.95
C SER A 7 -20.07 20.52 6.12
N GLN A 8 -19.30 20.86 5.08
CA GLN A 8 -18.60 19.88 4.24
C GLN A 8 -17.53 19.13 5.04
N HIS A 9 -16.73 19.84 5.83
CA HIS A 9 -15.73 19.24 6.71
C HIS A 9 -16.35 18.30 7.75
N ALA A 10 -17.42 18.73 8.42
CA ALA A 10 -18.15 17.89 9.38
C ALA A 10 -18.72 16.63 8.71
N SER A 11 -19.28 16.77 7.50
CA SER A 11 -19.76 15.63 6.72
C SER A 11 -18.65 14.64 6.36
N LEU A 12 -17.46 15.12 5.96
CA LEU A 12 -16.31 14.27 5.65
C LEU A 12 -15.78 13.52 6.88
N LEU A 13 -15.78 14.17 8.05
CA LEU A 13 -15.41 13.49 9.29
C LEU A 13 -16.45 12.41 9.64
N GLU A 14 -17.73 12.72 9.54
CA GLU A 14 -18.79 11.75 9.83
C GLU A 14 -18.74 10.55 8.88
N THR A 15 -18.52 10.76 7.58
CA THR A 15 -18.37 9.66 6.62
C THR A 15 -17.12 8.84 6.88
N THR A 16 -16.00 9.46 7.31
CA THR A 16 -14.75 8.77 7.61
C THR A 16 -14.86 7.91 8.88
N ASP A 17 -15.60 8.36 9.90
CA ASP A 17 -15.81 7.57 11.12
C ASP A 17 -16.76 6.37 10.92
N ARG A 18 -17.58 6.37 9.85
CA ARG A 18 -18.43 5.22 9.53
C ARG A 18 -17.57 4.05 9.02
N PRO A 19 -17.74 2.82 9.53
CA PRO A 19 -17.00 1.67 9.02
C PRO A 19 -17.44 1.30 7.60
N ILE A 20 -16.50 0.88 6.76
CA ILE A 20 -16.81 0.32 5.45
C ILE A 20 -17.43 -1.07 5.65
N ILE A 21 -18.64 -1.26 5.14
CA ILE A 21 -19.37 -2.51 5.30
C ILE A 21 -19.03 -3.43 4.12
N LEU A 22 -18.44 -4.58 4.44
CA LEU A 22 -18.04 -5.61 3.48
C LEU A 22 -18.68 -6.94 3.83
N HIS A 23 -19.30 -7.56 2.83
CA HIS A 23 -19.80 -8.92 2.85
C HIS A 23 -19.21 -9.70 1.68
N ALA A 24 -19.18 -11.03 1.72
CA ALA A 24 -18.59 -11.84 0.64
C ALA A 24 -19.19 -11.56 -0.77
N ASN A 25 -20.41 -11.04 -0.83
CA ASN A 25 -21.13 -10.70 -2.06
C ASN A 25 -21.15 -9.20 -2.37
N THR A 26 -20.47 -8.35 -1.59
CA THR A 26 -20.41 -6.90 -1.87
C THR A 26 -19.81 -6.67 -3.25
N SER A 27 -20.53 -5.94 -4.09
CA SER A 27 -20.10 -5.60 -5.44
C SER A 27 -19.05 -4.48 -5.44
N VAL A 28 -18.34 -4.32 -6.55
CA VAL A 28 -17.35 -3.24 -6.68
C VAL A 28 -18.06 -1.87 -6.66
N ASN A 29 -19.21 -1.77 -7.31
CA ASN A 29 -20.04 -0.55 -7.26
C ASN A 29 -20.56 -0.25 -5.87
N GLU A 30 -21.03 -1.27 -5.13
CA GLU A 30 -21.46 -1.09 -3.73
C GLU A 30 -20.30 -0.59 -2.85
N PHE A 31 -19.10 -1.12 -3.05
CA PHE A 31 -17.91 -0.65 -2.36
C PHE A 31 -17.60 0.81 -2.68
N PHE A 32 -17.49 1.18 -3.96
CA PHE A 32 -17.19 2.57 -4.34
C PHE A 32 -18.29 3.56 -3.96
N SER A 33 -19.56 3.14 -3.90
CA SER A 33 -20.66 3.99 -3.44
C SER A 33 -20.51 4.44 -1.98
N GLN A 34 -19.79 3.67 -1.16
CA GLN A 34 -19.46 4.01 0.22
C GLN A 34 -18.27 4.98 0.34
N LEU A 35 -17.52 5.18 -0.75
CA LEU A 35 -16.24 5.91 -0.76
C LEU A 35 -16.25 7.18 -1.59
N LEU A 36 -17.21 7.30 -2.52
CA LEU A 36 -17.27 8.37 -3.50
C LEU A 36 -18.61 9.13 -3.42
N GLY A 37 -18.66 10.30 -4.05
CA GLY A 37 -19.86 11.15 -4.05
C GLY A 37 -20.23 11.60 -2.63
N HIS A 38 -21.43 11.24 -2.18
CA HIS A 38 -21.87 11.55 -0.80
C HIS A 38 -21.13 10.72 0.27
N GLY A 39 -20.46 9.64 -0.12
CA GLY A 39 -19.64 8.81 0.75
C GLY A 39 -18.16 9.21 0.78
N LEU A 40 -17.78 10.39 0.27
CA LEU A 40 -16.38 10.81 0.22
C LEU A 40 -15.75 10.80 1.63
N ARG A 41 -14.55 10.22 1.75
CA ARG A 41 -13.79 10.07 3.00
C ARG A 41 -12.43 10.78 2.92
N TRP A 42 -11.85 11.06 4.08
CA TRP A 42 -10.50 11.61 4.18
C TRP A 42 -9.42 10.68 3.62
N ASP A 43 -9.57 9.36 3.78
CA ASP A 43 -8.62 8.39 3.23
C ASP A 43 -8.51 8.50 1.71
N VAL A 44 -9.67 8.61 1.04
CA VAL A 44 -9.77 8.72 -0.42
C VAL A 44 -9.13 10.01 -0.92
N LEU A 45 -9.37 11.13 -0.22
CA LEU A 45 -8.72 12.40 -0.52
C LEU A 45 -7.20 12.31 -0.34
N GLY A 46 -6.74 11.71 0.75
CA GLY A 46 -5.32 11.51 1.01
C GLY A 46 -4.65 10.64 -0.07
N ILE A 47 -5.32 9.58 -0.52
CA ILE A 47 -4.83 8.70 -1.60
C ILE A 47 -4.74 9.50 -2.90
N PHE A 48 -5.75 10.32 -3.21
CA PHE A 48 -5.73 11.20 -4.38
C PHE A 48 -4.56 12.18 -4.35
N PHE A 49 -4.35 12.89 -3.23
CA PHE A 49 -3.25 13.85 -3.10
C PHE A 49 -1.88 13.17 -3.14
N SER A 50 -1.75 11.96 -2.58
CA SER A 50 -0.53 11.16 -2.68
C SER A 50 -0.26 10.76 -4.13
N ALA A 51 -1.27 10.27 -4.86
CA ALA A 51 -1.15 9.93 -6.27
C ALA A 51 -0.80 11.15 -7.14
N ALA A 52 -1.40 12.32 -6.87
CA ALA A 52 -1.09 13.57 -7.56
C ALA A 52 0.36 14.03 -7.28
N SER A 53 0.84 13.91 -6.04
CA SER A 53 2.23 14.21 -5.67
C SER A 53 3.21 13.32 -6.43
N ARG A 54 2.95 12.01 -6.48
CA ARG A 54 3.75 11.05 -7.26
C ARG A 54 3.75 11.36 -8.75
N ALA A 55 2.58 11.66 -9.32
CA ALA A 55 2.47 12.05 -10.72
C ALA A 55 3.29 13.30 -11.03
N ALA A 56 3.31 14.28 -10.14
CA ALA A 56 4.13 15.50 -10.29
C ALA A 56 5.63 15.24 -10.10
N LEU A 57 6.03 14.29 -9.26
CA LEU A 57 7.42 13.84 -9.13
C LEU A 57 7.92 13.18 -10.43
N ASP A 58 7.11 12.27 -10.99
CA ASP A 58 7.44 11.48 -12.18
C ASP A 58 7.31 12.29 -13.50
N THR A 59 6.54 13.38 -13.49
CA THR A 59 6.33 14.24 -14.66
C THR A 59 7.23 15.48 -14.60
N THR A 60 8.14 15.63 -15.56
CA THR A 60 9.08 16.77 -15.58
C THR A 60 8.47 18.06 -16.10
N SER A 61 7.45 17.97 -16.97
CA SER A 61 6.79 19.14 -17.57
C SER A 61 5.30 18.90 -17.70
N PHE A 62 4.51 19.77 -17.06
CA PHE A 62 3.05 19.82 -17.20
C PHE A 62 2.60 21.29 -17.17
N PRO A 63 2.72 22.01 -18.32
CA PRO A 63 2.47 23.44 -18.41
C PRO A 63 1.16 23.95 -17.80
N PRO A 64 0.04 23.18 -17.80
CA PRO A 64 -1.19 23.62 -17.14
C PRO A 64 -1.08 23.85 -15.63
N LEU A 65 -0.12 23.22 -14.93
CA LEU A 65 0.07 23.37 -13.48
C LEU A 65 1.40 24.00 -13.09
N TYR A 66 2.48 23.74 -13.85
CA TYR A 66 3.80 24.27 -13.56
C TYR A 66 4.61 24.43 -14.85
N THR A 67 5.38 25.52 -14.89
CA THR A 67 6.21 25.90 -16.06
C THR A 67 7.71 25.79 -15.80
N ASP A 68 8.10 25.70 -14.53
CA ASP A 68 9.48 25.54 -14.09
C ASP A 68 9.58 24.55 -12.92
N GLU A 69 10.82 24.19 -12.56
CA GLU A 69 11.09 23.23 -11.50
C GLU A 69 10.71 23.74 -10.10
N ALA A 70 10.79 25.04 -9.85
CA ALA A 70 10.43 25.62 -8.56
C ALA A 70 8.91 25.50 -8.32
N GLN A 71 8.10 25.88 -9.31
CA GLN A 71 6.63 25.72 -9.28
C GLN A 71 6.24 24.25 -9.13
N ARG A 72 6.94 23.34 -9.81
CA ARG A 72 6.71 21.89 -9.67
C ARG A 72 6.94 21.43 -8.24
N TRP A 73 8.05 21.83 -7.63
CA TRP A 73 8.37 21.47 -6.25
C TRP A 73 7.43 22.11 -5.23
N ASP A 74 6.98 23.34 -5.46
CA ASP A 74 5.97 23.99 -4.60
C ASP A 74 4.63 23.26 -4.65
N LEU A 75 4.23 22.78 -5.84
CA LEU A 75 3.06 21.92 -6.00
C LEU A 75 3.25 20.58 -5.27
N ILE A 76 4.38 19.89 -5.46
CA ILE A 76 4.67 18.61 -4.79
C ILE A 76 4.59 18.76 -3.27
N LYS A 77 5.20 19.81 -2.71
CA LYS A 77 5.17 20.09 -1.27
C LYS A 77 3.75 20.38 -0.79
N SER A 78 2.97 21.15 -1.55
CA SER A 78 1.59 21.46 -1.20
C SER A 78 0.70 20.22 -1.21
N LEU A 79 0.79 19.39 -2.25
CA LEU A 79 0.06 18.13 -2.35
C LEU A 79 0.45 17.15 -1.23
N THR A 80 1.75 17.03 -0.95
CA THR A 80 2.28 16.19 0.13
C THR A 80 1.75 16.66 1.49
N TYR A 81 1.81 17.97 1.77
CA TYR A 81 1.29 18.56 3.00
C TYR A 81 -0.22 18.33 3.18
N ILE A 82 -1.01 18.47 2.11
CA ILE A 82 -2.45 18.21 2.17
C ILE A 82 -2.70 16.71 2.40
N GLY A 83 -1.93 15.84 1.75
CA GLY A 83 -1.96 14.39 1.98
C GLY A 83 -1.66 14.02 3.44
N ASP A 84 -0.68 14.67 4.05
CA ASP A 84 -0.35 14.53 5.47
C ASP A 84 -1.52 14.95 6.37
N CYS A 85 -2.15 16.09 6.08
CA CYS A 85 -3.34 16.53 6.83
C CYS A 85 -4.48 15.50 6.75
N CYS A 86 -4.69 14.89 5.57
CA CYS A 86 -5.68 13.83 5.41
C CYS A 86 -5.32 12.61 6.26
N LEU A 87 -4.08 12.13 6.18
CA LEU A 87 -3.62 10.96 6.94
C LEU A 87 -3.70 11.19 8.46
N GLU A 88 -3.24 12.33 8.96
CA GLU A 88 -3.33 12.65 10.39
C GLU A 88 -4.79 12.74 10.87
N THR A 89 -5.70 13.20 10.00
CA THR A 89 -7.14 13.21 10.30
C THR A 89 -7.70 11.78 10.41
N CYS A 90 -7.31 10.88 9.50
CA CYS A 90 -7.72 9.47 9.56
C CYS A 90 -7.15 8.77 10.79
N LEU A 91 -5.86 8.99 11.09
CA LEU A 91 -5.22 8.45 12.30
C LEU A 91 -5.91 8.96 13.58
N ALA A 92 -6.30 10.23 13.62
CA ALA A 92 -7.02 10.82 14.74
C ALA A 92 -8.44 10.25 14.91
N ALA A 93 -9.06 9.74 13.84
CA ALA A 93 -10.34 9.05 13.93
C ALA A 93 -10.25 7.66 14.58
N ASP A 94 -9.04 7.09 14.72
CA ASP A 94 -8.79 5.78 15.34
C ASP A 94 -9.59 4.63 14.69
N ARG A 95 -9.74 4.70 13.35
CA ARG A 95 -10.48 3.72 12.54
C ARG A 95 -9.56 3.05 11.53
N LEU A 96 -8.67 2.19 12.04
CA LEU A 96 -7.77 1.44 11.17
C LEU A 96 -8.55 0.48 10.26
N ASP A 97 -8.56 0.78 8.96
CA ASP A 97 -9.20 -0.02 7.90
C ASP A 97 -8.27 -0.22 6.68
N ASP A 98 -8.79 -0.91 5.67
CA ASP A 98 -8.06 -1.23 4.44
C ASP A 98 -7.58 0.04 3.70
N LEU A 99 -8.38 1.11 3.67
CA LEU A 99 -8.04 2.35 2.98
C LEU A 99 -7.03 3.19 3.76
N GLN A 100 -7.14 3.23 5.08
CA GLN A 100 -6.15 3.92 5.91
C GLN A 100 -4.77 3.30 5.72
N LEU A 101 -4.67 1.96 5.65
CA LEU A 101 -3.38 1.31 5.37
C LEU A 101 -2.86 1.65 3.96
N VAL A 102 -3.74 1.67 2.94
CA VAL A 102 -3.38 2.10 1.58
C VAL A 102 -2.84 3.54 1.59
N LEU A 103 -3.52 4.45 2.29
CA LEU A 103 -3.08 5.83 2.44
C LEU A 103 -1.73 5.92 3.16
N GLN A 104 -1.55 5.21 4.28
CA GLN A 104 -0.27 5.16 4.98
C GLN A 104 0.86 4.68 4.05
N TYR A 105 0.56 3.72 3.17
CA TYR A 105 1.55 3.18 2.23
C TYR A 105 1.91 4.21 1.16
N GLU A 106 0.91 4.77 0.49
CA GLU A 106 1.13 5.77 -0.57
C GLU A 106 1.83 7.02 -0.02
N ASN A 107 1.42 7.50 1.16
CA ASN A 107 2.07 8.61 1.83
C ASN A 107 3.54 8.28 2.20
N CYS A 108 3.82 7.07 2.70
CA CYS A 108 5.19 6.64 2.96
C CYS A 108 6.07 6.65 1.70
N ILE A 109 5.54 6.23 0.54
CA ILE A 109 6.27 6.28 -0.73
C ILE A 109 6.54 7.73 -1.17
N VAL A 110 5.55 8.62 -1.04
CA VAL A 110 5.75 10.05 -1.34
C VAL A 110 6.89 10.63 -0.48
N HIS A 111 6.91 10.38 0.82
CA HIS A 111 7.99 10.86 1.69
C HIS A 111 9.35 10.21 1.41
N SER A 112 9.38 8.94 1.00
CA SER A 112 10.61 8.30 0.51
C SER A 112 11.20 9.07 -0.69
N GLN A 113 10.35 9.57 -1.60
CA GLN A 113 10.77 10.32 -2.78
C GLN A 113 11.08 11.81 -2.49
N VAL A 114 10.34 12.44 -1.59
CA VAL A 114 10.47 13.88 -1.27
C VAL A 114 11.56 14.14 -0.23
N ASP A 115 11.56 13.41 0.88
CA ASP A 115 12.49 13.61 2.00
C ASP A 115 13.72 12.70 1.93
N GLY A 116 13.64 11.62 1.13
CA GLY A 116 14.65 10.58 1.02
C GLY A 116 14.51 9.49 2.09
N ASP A 117 15.00 8.30 1.76
CA ASP A 117 14.90 7.10 2.62
C ASP A 117 15.67 7.19 3.94
N GLN A 118 16.72 8.02 3.98
CA GLN A 118 17.51 8.25 5.19
C GLN A 118 16.80 9.15 6.21
N SER A 119 15.75 9.86 5.80
CA SER A 119 15.03 10.77 6.67
C SER A 119 14.38 10.00 7.83
N TYR A 120 14.38 10.62 9.02
CA TYR A 120 13.71 10.04 10.18
C TYR A 120 12.19 9.88 9.93
N HIS A 121 11.59 10.84 9.21
CA HIS A 121 10.18 10.84 8.87
C HIS A 121 9.80 9.62 8.02
N SER A 122 10.52 9.39 6.91
CA SER A 122 10.31 8.23 6.04
C SER A 122 10.48 6.92 6.80
N TRP A 123 11.52 6.82 7.64
CA TRP A 123 11.75 5.59 8.41
C TRP A 123 10.70 5.31 9.49
N ARG A 124 10.18 6.36 10.14
CA ARG A 124 9.10 6.24 11.13
C ARG A 124 7.83 5.71 10.46
N ARG A 125 7.45 6.25 9.30
CA ARG A 125 6.26 5.83 8.54
C ARG A 125 6.29 4.34 8.17
N VAL A 126 7.47 3.79 7.85
CA VAL A 126 7.63 2.33 7.62
C VAL A 126 7.35 1.52 8.88
N GLY A 127 7.73 2.04 10.05
CA GLY A 127 7.39 1.44 11.34
C GLY A 127 5.88 1.43 11.56
N ASP A 128 5.24 2.58 11.39
CA ASP A 128 3.79 2.73 11.54
C ASP A 128 3.03 1.81 10.57
N LEU A 129 3.50 1.69 9.32
CA LEU A 129 2.99 0.73 8.34
C LEU A 129 3.03 -0.72 8.81
N SER A 130 4.19 -1.14 9.34
CA SER A 130 4.33 -2.52 9.85
C SER A 130 3.35 -2.78 11.00
N SER A 131 3.18 -1.81 11.92
CA SER A 131 2.24 -1.90 13.02
C SER A 131 0.79 -1.97 12.54
N SER A 132 0.37 -1.10 11.62
CA SER A 132 -0.97 -1.11 11.05
C SER A 132 -1.27 -2.42 10.31
N LEU A 133 -0.32 -2.92 9.50
CA LEU A 133 -0.44 -4.19 8.79
C LEU A 133 -0.65 -5.37 9.76
N PHE A 134 0.07 -5.40 10.87
CA PHE A 134 -0.10 -6.43 11.89
C PHE A 134 -1.42 -6.31 12.63
N ALA A 135 -1.83 -5.08 13.00
CA ALA A 135 -3.11 -4.83 13.67
C ALA A 135 -4.32 -5.23 12.81
N LEU A 136 -4.24 -5.06 11.48
CA LEU A 136 -5.26 -5.52 10.53
C LEU A 136 -5.22 -7.03 10.26
N GLY A 137 -4.20 -7.74 10.74
CA GLY A 137 -4.08 -9.19 10.56
C GLY A 137 -3.67 -9.63 9.15
N TYR A 138 -3.17 -8.73 8.29
CA TYR A 138 -2.83 -9.08 6.90
C TYR A 138 -1.61 -10.00 6.75
N HIS A 139 -0.83 -10.14 7.82
CA HIS A 139 0.24 -11.13 7.92
C HIS A 139 -0.30 -12.56 8.08
N GLU A 140 -1.57 -12.76 8.42
CA GLU A 140 -2.20 -14.07 8.61
C GLU A 140 -2.96 -14.52 7.35
N LYS A 141 -3.55 -15.72 7.42
CA LYS A 141 -4.44 -16.22 6.37
C LYS A 141 -5.68 -15.32 6.29
N LEU A 142 -5.97 -14.79 5.11
CA LEU A 142 -7.13 -13.91 4.91
C LEU A 142 -8.45 -14.68 5.09
N ASP A 143 -9.47 -13.97 5.59
CA ASP A 143 -10.83 -14.50 5.71
C ASP A 143 -11.41 -14.81 4.33
N THR A 144 -12.21 -15.87 4.27
CA THR A 144 -13.00 -16.25 3.10
C THR A 144 -14.29 -15.45 2.94
N ASN A 145 -14.71 -14.70 3.97
CA ASN A 145 -15.98 -13.96 3.99
C ASN A 145 -15.89 -12.51 3.50
N ILE A 146 -14.92 -12.19 2.63
CA ILE A 146 -14.75 -10.88 2.02
C ILE A 146 -14.87 -10.97 0.48
N PRO A 147 -15.21 -9.87 -0.21
CA PRO A 147 -15.22 -9.87 -1.67
C PRO A 147 -13.85 -10.25 -2.24
N PRO A 148 -13.80 -10.95 -3.38
CA PRO A 148 -12.54 -11.34 -4.02
C PRO A 148 -11.60 -10.14 -4.30
N PHE A 149 -12.14 -8.99 -4.75
CA PHE A 149 -11.31 -7.81 -5.04
C PHE A 149 -10.66 -7.23 -3.78
N VAL A 150 -11.36 -7.27 -2.64
CA VAL A 150 -10.80 -6.85 -1.34
C VAL A 150 -9.72 -7.84 -0.90
N ALA A 151 -9.95 -9.15 -1.07
CA ALA A 151 -8.93 -10.15 -0.75
C ALA A 151 -7.64 -9.91 -1.53
N GLU A 152 -7.73 -9.61 -2.82
CA GLU A 152 -6.57 -9.28 -3.65
C GLU A 152 -5.93 -7.93 -3.27
N LEU A 153 -6.72 -6.91 -2.92
CA LEU A 153 -6.20 -5.64 -2.37
C LEU A 153 -5.35 -5.89 -1.11
N ARG A 154 -5.85 -6.70 -0.17
CA ARG A 154 -5.15 -7.04 1.08
C ARG A 154 -3.86 -7.82 0.84
N LYS A 155 -3.86 -8.77 -0.10
CA LYS A 155 -2.63 -9.47 -0.52
C LYS A 155 -1.64 -8.51 -1.16
N ALA A 156 -2.11 -7.63 -2.05
CA ALA A 156 -1.26 -6.67 -2.75
C ALA A 156 -0.60 -5.70 -1.77
N ILE A 157 -1.35 -5.11 -0.83
CA ILE A 157 -0.77 -4.18 0.13
C ILE A 157 0.22 -4.85 1.09
N PHE A 158 -0.08 -6.07 1.56
CA PHE A 158 0.89 -6.86 2.34
C PHE A 158 2.18 -7.08 1.54
N ALA A 159 2.07 -7.52 0.29
CA ALA A 159 3.21 -7.77 -0.60
C ALA A 159 4.06 -6.50 -0.82
N ARG A 160 3.42 -5.34 -1.02
CA ARG A 160 4.08 -4.04 -1.20
C ARG A 160 4.78 -3.55 0.07
N ILE A 161 4.13 -3.63 1.22
CA ILE A 161 4.71 -3.21 2.50
C ILE A 161 5.89 -4.13 2.87
N TYR A 162 5.71 -5.44 2.72
CA TYR A 162 6.79 -6.41 2.93
C TYR A 162 8.01 -6.13 2.02
N ALA A 163 7.77 -5.83 0.74
CA ALA A 163 8.85 -5.50 -0.19
C ALA A 163 9.58 -4.19 0.16
N ALA A 164 8.84 -3.17 0.60
CA ALA A 164 9.39 -1.90 1.07
C ALA A 164 10.24 -2.11 2.33
N ASP A 165 9.75 -2.89 3.32
CA ASP A 165 10.48 -3.21 4.55
C ASP A 165 11.87 -3.80 4.24
N LYS A 166 11.94 -4.84 3.39
CA LYS A 166 13.22 -5.47 3.05
C LYS A 166 14.14 -4.56 2.27
N SER A 167 13.59 -3.82 1.31
CA SER A 167 14.41 -2.94 0.46
C SER A 167 15.02 -1.80 1.28
N LEU A 168 14.24 -1.17 2.16
CA LEU A 168 14.71 -0.11 3.05
C LEU A 168 15.65 -0.64 4.14
N ALA A 169 15.35 -1.79 4.74
CA ALA A 169 16.22 -2.43 5.72
C ALA A 169 17.61 -2.69 5.15
N ILE A 170 17.69 -3.25 3.94
CA ILE A 170 18.97 -3.51 3.26
C ILE A 170 19.67 -2.20 2.92
N PHE A 171 18.98 -1.27 2.28
CA PHE A 171 19.57 -0.02 1.81
C PHE A 171 20.14 0.82 2.96
N LEU A 172 19.44 0.86 4.09
CA LEU A 172 19.84 1.65 5.26
C LEU A 172 20.73 0.86 6.25
N GLY A 173 20.96 -0.43 6.01
CA GLY A 173 21.66 -1.31 6.96
C GLY A 173 20.92 -1.51 8.29
N ARG A 174 19.59 -1.43 8.27
CA ARG A 174 18.73 -1.57 9.46
C ARG A 174 18.07 -2.96 9.50
N PRO A 175 17.67 -3.47 10.68
CA PRO A 175 16.92 -4.72 10.74
C PRO A 175 15.56 -4.60 10.04
N PRO A 176 15.12 -5.60 9.26
CA PRO A 176 13.77 -5.64 8.74
C PRO A 176 12.76 -5.85 9.87
N ARG A 177 11.57 -5.26 9.75
CA ARG A 177 10.51 -5.32 10.77
C ARG A 177 9.52 -6.45 10.55
N ILE A 178 9.27 -6.85 9.29
CA ILE A 178 8.24 -7.84 8.95
C ILE A 178 8.90 -9.18 8.64
N ILE A 179 9.13 -10.00 9.66
CA ILE A 179 9.88 -11.25 9.49
C ILE A 179 9.00 -12.33 8.86
N LYS A 180 9.44 -12.89 7.72
CA LYS A 180 8.68 -13.88 6.92
C LYS A 180 8.15 -15.07 7.73
N THR A 181 8.90 -15.57 8.71
CA THR A 181 8.51 -16.73 9.53
C THR A 181 7.21 -16.52 10.32
N TYR A 182 6.85 -15.27 10.62
CA TYR A 182 5.60 -14.91 11.30
C TYR A 182 4.50 -14.50 10.33
N CYS A 183 4.67 -14.73 9.03
CA CYS A 183 3.70 -14.32 8.01
C CYS A 183 3.24 -15.50 7.13
N LYS A 184 1.95 -15.55 6.85
CA LYS A 184 1.33 -16.38 5.81
C LYS A 184 1.42 -15.67 4.47
N PHE A 185 2.58 -15.84 3.83
CA PHE A 185 2.91 -15.18 2.56
C PHE A 185 1.93 -15.58 1.44
N GLN A 186 1.00 -14.68 1.14
CA GLN A 186 -0.02 -14.82 0.10
C GLN A 186 0.19 -13.72 -0.94
N LEU A 187 0.50 -14.12 -2.16
CA LEU A 187 0.70 -13.19 -3.26
C LEU A 187 -0.62 -12.91 -3.97
N PRO A 188 -0.86 -11.68 -4.45
CA PRO A 188 -2.03 -11.40 -5.24
C PRO A 188 -1.99 -12.17 -6.57
N THR A 189 -3.16 -12.54 -7.07
CA THR A 189 -3.37 -13.16 -8.37
C THR A 189 -3.81 -12.11 -9.38
N ASN A 190 -3.30 -12.24 -10.61
CA ASN A 190 -3.69 -11.37 -11.70
C ASN A 190 -5.01 -11.85 -12.32
N THR A 191 -6.10 -11.51 -11.64
CA THR A 191 -7.45 -11.81 -12.09
C THR A 191 -7.93 -10.68 -13.01
N PRO A 192 -8.17 -10.93 -14.31
CA PRO A 192 -8.70 -9.91 -15.22
C PRO A 192 -10.05 -9.39 -14.72
N ASN A 193 -10.30 -8.10 -14.92
CA ASN A 193 -11.60 -7.45 -14.63
C ASN A 193 -12.08 -7.62 -13.18
N LEU A 194 -11.16 -7.84 -12.23
CA LEU A 194 -11.50 -8.04 -10.82
C LEU A 194 -12.22 -6.84 -10.19
N TRP A 195 -11.93 -5.65 -10.70
CA TRP A 195 -12.52 -4.38 -10.27
C TRP A 195 -13.67 -3.93 -11.17
N ASP A 196 -14.14 -4.78 -12.08
CA ASP A 196 -15.30 -4.50 -12.92
C ASP A 196 -16.56 -5.09 -12.27
N ASP A 197 -17.67 -4.35 -12.30
CA ASP A 197 -18.95 -4.80 -11.74
C ASP A 197 -19.71 -5.73 -12.68
N ASP A 198 -19.23 -5.87 -13.93
CA ASP A 198 -19.88 -6.71 -14.93
C ASP A 198 -19.72 -8.18 -14.49
N GLY A 199 -20.84 -8.84 -14.19
CA GLY A 199 -20.94 -10.13 -13.51
C GLY A 199 -20.34 -11.33 -14.24
N SER A 200 -19.41 -11.12 -15.17
CA SER A 200 -18.48 -12.13 -15.64
C SER A 200 -17.54 -12.48 -14.50
N ARG A 201 -18.04 -13.36 -13.60
CA ARG A 201 -17.23 -14.08 -12.61
C ARG A 201 -15.89 -14.40 -13.25
N PRO A 202 -14.78 -14.08 -12.60
CA PRO A 202 -13.49 -14.44 -13.14
C PRO A 202 -13.54 -15.93 -13.41
N HIS A 203 -13.36 -16.30 -14.69
CA HIS A 203 -13.14 -17.69 -15.03
C HIS A 203 -11.95 -18.10 -14.18
N SER A 204 -12.21 -18.88 -13.12
CA SER A 204 -11.17 -19.57 -12.42
C SER A 204 -10.45 -20.34 -13.51
N THR A 205 -9.26 -19.91 -13.88
CA THR A 205 -8.32 -20.77 -14.58
C THR A 205 -8.00 -21.83 -13.55
N THR A 206 -8.86 -22.84 -13.47
CA THR A 206 -8.56 -24.13 -12.84
C THR A 206 -7.24 -24.51 -13.47
N SER A 207 -6.18 -24.44 -12.68
CA SER A 207 -4.85 -24.86 -13.08
C SER A 207 -4.91 -26.38 -13.26
N ASN A 208 -5.45 -26.82 -14.39
CA ASN A 208 -5.19 -28.15 -14.91
C ASN A 208 -3.70 -28.16 -15.20
N HIS A 209 -2.99 -29.02 -14.47
CA HIS A 209 -1.59 -29.34 -14.67
C HIS A 209 -1.38 -30.06 -16.02
N ASP A 210 -1.67 -29.39 -17.12
CA ASP A 210 -1.22 -29.79 -18.45
C ASP A 210 -0.13 -28.81 -18.88
N ALA A 211 1.09 -29.32 -18.90
CA ALA A 211 2.34 -28.60 -19.12
C ALA A 211 2.54 -28.11 -20.57
N HIS A 212 1.58 -27.35 -21.12
CA HIS A 212 1.68 -26.80 -22.46
C HIS A 212 1.24 -25.34 -22.49
N HIS A 213 2.25 -24.45 -22.46
CA HIS A 213 2.21 -23.03 -22.79
C HIS A 213 0.99 -22.26 -22.25
N GLU A 214 0.99 -21.97 -20.95
CA GLU A 214 0.26 -20.80 -20.48
C GLU A 214 0.85 -19.56 -21.18
N PRO A 215 0.01 -18.69 -21.78
CA PRO A 215 0.49 -17.43 -22.34
C PRO A 215 1.18 -16.63 -21.25
N ALA A 216 2.28 -15.96 -21.59
CA ALA A 216 3.00 -15.13 -20.64
C ALA A 216 2.04 -14.11 -20.00
N GLU A 217 2.01 -14.08 -18.67
CA GLU A 217 1.21 -13.14 -17.90
C GLU A 217 1.53 -11.70 -18.36
N PRO A 218 0.52 -10.84 -18.61
CA PRO A 218 0.78 -9.46 -19.02
C PRO A 218 1.54 -8.72 -17.92
N ILE A 219 2.55 -7.94 -18.32
CA ILE A 219 3.27 -7.06 -17.39
C ILE A 219 2.31 -5.97 -16.91
N ASN A 220 1.89 -6.07 -15.65
CA ASN A 220 1.00 -5.10 -15.01
C ASN A 220 1.42 -4.88 -13.54
N TYR A 221 0.69 -4.01 -12.85
CA TYR A 221 1.01 -3.65 -11.46
C TYR A 221 0.93 -4.85 -10.49
N THR A 222 0.05 -5.82 -10.76
CA THR A 222 -0.06 -7.04 -9.95
C THR A 222 1.16 -7.93 -10.14
N ALA A 223 1.62 -8.09 -11.39
CA ALA A 223 2.85 -8.80 -11.70
C ALA A 223 4.08 -8.15 -11.06
N ASP A 224 4.19 -6.80 -11.11
CA ASP A 224 5.24 -6.04 -10.41
C ASP A 224 5.19 -6.28 -8.90
N THR A 225 4.00 -6.22 -8.30
CA THR A 225 3.79 -6.45 -6.86
C THR A 225 4.24 -7.84 -6.43
N ARG A 226 3.85 -8.88 -7.18
CA ARG A 226 4.29 -10.26 -6.94
C ARG A 226 5.81 -10.37 -7.04
N CYS A 227 6.39 -9.80 -8.09
CA CYS A 227 7.83 -9.84 -8.36
C CYS A 227 8.62 -9.16 -7.21
N ALA A 228 8.22 -7.96 -6.81
CA ALA A 228 8.83 -7.22 -5.71
C ALA A 228 8.80 -8.00 -4.39
N ALA A 229 7.68 -8.66 -4.09
CA ALA A 229 7.51 -9.45 -2.88
C ALA A 229 8.35 -10.76 -2.91
N LEU A 230 8.44 -11.44 -4.06
CA LEU A 230 9.32 -12.60 -4.23
C LEU A 230 10.79 -12.21 -4.05
N PHE A 231 11.23 -11.10 -4.65
CA PHE A 231 12.59 -10.59 -4.43
C PHE A 231 12.83 -10.20 -2.99
N ALA A 232 11.84 -9.64 -2.30
CA ALA A 232 11.93 -9.33 -0.88
C ALA A 232 12.08 -10.59 -0.01
N SER A 233 11.38 -11.67 -0.36
CA SER A 233 11.58 -12.98 0.28
C SER A 233 13.00 -13.48 0.12
N LEU A 234 13.54 -13.44 -1.09
CA LEU A 234 14.91 -13.86 -1.36
C LEU A 234 15.94 -12.97 -0.63
N LYS A 235 15.70 -11.65 -0.62
CA LYS A 235 16.51 -10.67 0.11
C LYS A 235 16.59 -11.01 1.61
N GLU A 236 15.49 -11.40 2.24
CA GLU A 236 15.47 -11.82 3.64
C GLU A 236 16.28 -13.10 3.88
N GLU A 237 16.12 -14.12 3.02
CA GLU A 237 16.89 -15.37 3.13
C GLU A 237 18.40 -15.12 3.00
N ILE A 238 18.81 -14.24 2.08
CA ILE A 238 20.22 -13.84 1.94
C ILE A 238 20.72 -13.11 3.20
N LEU A 239 19.92 -12.21 3.78
CA LEU A 239 20.27 -11.52 5.03
C LEU A 239 20.45 -12.49 6.20
N GLU A 240 19.57 -13.48 6.33
CA GLU A 240 19.66 -14.50 7.37
C GLU A 240 20.94 -15.33 7.22
N LEU A 241 21.23 -15.80 6.00
CA LEU A 241 22.46 -16.56 5.70
C LEU A 241 23.72 -15.75 6.03
N TYR A 242 23.75 -14.46 5.69
CA TYR A 242 24.89 -13.59 5.98
C TYR A 242 25.11 -13.43 7.50
N ARG A 243 24.03 -13.26 8.27
CA ARG A 243 24.12 -13.14 9.74
C ARG A 243 24.58 -14.44 10.39
N ASN A 244 24.07 -15.58 9.96
CA ASN A 244 24.45 -16.89 10.50
C ASN A 244 25.94 -17.19 10.29
N ARG A 245 26.47 -16.92 9.08
CA ARG A 245 27.91 -17.05 8.80
C ARG A 245 28.77 -16.15 9.68
N SER A 246 28.31 -14.91 9.94
CA SER A 246 29.02 -14.00 10.83
C SER A 246 29.09 -14.56 12.26
N HIS A 247 27.99 -15.12 12.78
CA HIS A 247 27.97 -15.73 14.11
C HIS A 247 28.92 -16.93 14.23
N GLU A 248 28.93 -17.83 13.25
CA GLU A 248 29.86 -18.98 13.20
C GLU A 248 31.32 -18.50 13.23
N HIS A 249 31.68 -17.53 12.39
CA HIS A 249 33.05 -17.04 12.28
C HIS A 249 33.53 -16.29 13.55
N HIS A 250 32.64 -15.60 14.26
CA HIS A 250 32.97 -15.00 15.56
C HIS A 250 33.11 -16.06 16.66
N SER A 251 32.30 -17.13 16.62
CA SER A 251 32.38 -18.23 17.59
C SER A 251 33.67 -19.05 17.46
N GLU A 252 34.22 -19.18 16.24
CA GLU A 252 35.50 -19.85 15.98
C GLU A 252 36.70 -19.03 16.46
N LYS A 253 36.66 -17.70 16.38
CA LYS A 253 37.75 -16.81 16.85
C LYS A 253 37.78 -16.61 18.37
N ALA A 254 36.71 -16.96 19.08
CA ALA A 254 36.59 -16.82 20.52
C ALA A 254 36.99 -18.09 21.31
N LYS A 255 37.42 -19.16 20.61
CA LYS A 255 38.01 -20.38 21.19
C LYS A 255 39.53 -20.37 21.01
#